data_AF-A0A348DID6-F1
#
_entry.id   AF-A0A348DID6-F1
#
_cell.length_a   1.000
_cell.length_b   1.000
_cell.length_c   1.000
_cell.angle_alpha   90.00
_cell.angle_beta   90.00
_cell.angle_gamma   90.00
#
_symmetry.space_group_name_H-M   'P 1'
#
loop_
_entity.id
_entity.type
_entity.pdbx_description
1 polymer ?
#
loop_
_entity_poly.entity_id
_entity_poly.type
_entity_poly.pdbx_seq_one_letter_code
_entity_poly.pdbx_strand_id
1 'polypeptide(L)' 'MRATEQSKEEMAKAIGYAVMELENTGCAITAEAINARLEIRKGSEKAFAQRAAEQPYHIRFNESLCG' A
#
# COMPACT_ATOMS: atom_id res chain seq x y z
N MET A 1 1.08 -22.44 -8.90
CA MET A 1 2.23 -22.03 -8.06
C MET A 1 2.62 -20.56 -8.18
N ARG A 2 2.18 -19.78 -9.19
CA ARG A 2 2.61 -18.37 -9.36
C ARG A 2 2.01 -17.36 -8.36
N ALA A 3 0.76 -17.55 -7.93
CA ALA A 3 0.08 -16.61 -7.02
C ALA A 3 0.76 -16.50 -5.63
N THR A 4 1.37 -17.60 -5.15
CA THR A 4 2.03 -17.65 -3.83
C THR A 4 3.40 -16.99 -3.82
N GLU A 5 4.08 -16.87 -4.96
CA GLU A 5 5.35 -16.16 -5.06
C GLU A 5 5.13 -14.65 -5.24
N GLN A 6 4.14 -14.28 -6.05
CA GLN A 6 3.72 -12.88 -6.20
C GLN A 6 3.28 -12.28 -4.86
N SER A 7 2.54 -13.04 -4.05
CA SER A 7 2.16 -12.64 -2.69
C SER A 7 3.36 -12.41 -1.75
N LYS A 8 4.45 -13.18 -1.88
CA LYS A 8 5.66 -13.00 -1.07
C LYS A 8 6.43 -11.75 -1.46
N GLU A 9 6.55 -11.49 -2.77
CA GLU A 9 7.23 -10.30 -3.28
C GLU A 9 6.48 -9.02 -2.87
N GLU A 10 5.15 -9.01 -2.97
CA GLU A 10 4.30 -7.91 -2.52
C GLU A 10 4.44 -7.68 -1.00
N MET A 11 4.49 -8.75 -0.21
CA MET A 11 4.69 -8.65 1.23
C MET A 11 6.10 -8.10 1.59
N ALA A 12 7.14 -8.52 0.87
CA ALA A 12 8.49 -7.99 1.05
C ALA A 12 8.55 -6.50 0.72
N LYS A 13 7.88 -6.05 -0.35
CA LYS A 13 7.75 -4.62 -0.70
C LYS A 13 7.04 -3.84 0.41
N ALA A 14 5.93 -4.36 0.92
CA ALA A 14 5.17 -3.71 1.99
C ALA A 14 6.01 -3.54 3.27
N ILE A 15 6.78 -4.57 3.65
CA ILE A 15 7.73 -4.49 4.77
C ILE A 15 8.81 -3.44 4.50
N GLY A 16 9.40 -3.43 3.30
CA GLY A 16 10.41 -2.42 2.92
C GLY A 16 9.90 -0.99 3.04
N TYR A 17 8.67 -0.71 2.60
CA TYR A 17 8.04 0.59 2.78
C TYR A 17 7.82 0.94 4.26
N ALA A 18 7.33 -0.01 5.06
CA ALA A 18 7.11 0.22 6.49
C ALA A 18 8.42 0.58 7.22
N VAL A 19 9.52 -0.11 6.88
CA VAL A 19 10.85 0.18 7.44
C VAL A 19 11.32 1.59 7.04
N MET A 20 11.19 1.96 5.76
CA MET A 20 11.59 3.29 5.27
C MET A 20 10.77 4.42 5.91
N GLU A 21 9.46 4.22 6.13
CA GLU A 21 8.62 5.19 6.84
C GLU A 21 9.02 5.34 8.32
N LEU A 22 9.37 4.24 9.00
CA LEU A 22 9.82 4.27 10.38
C LEU A 22 11.17 4.97 10.52
N GLU A 23 12.11 4.69 9.62
CA GLU A 23 13.42 5.36 9.58
C GLU A 23 13.27 6.87 9.36
N ASN A 24 12.48 7.28 8.34
CA ASN A 24 12.24 8.69 8.04
C ASN A 24 11.58 9.47 9.19
N THR A 25 10.85 8.79 10.06
CA THR A 25 10.20 9.41 11.24
C THR A 25 11.05 9.31 12.51
N GLY A 26 12.25 8.72 12.43
CA GLY A 26 13.11 8.47 13.58
C GLY A 26 12.52 7.47 14.57
N CYS A 27 11.54 6.68 14.15
CA CYS A 27 10.88 5.68 14.97
C CYS A 27 11.71 4.39 15.04
N ALA A 28 11.61 3.68 16.17
CA ALA A 28 12.29 2.40 16.32
C ALA A 28 11.75 1.37 15.31
N ILE A 29 12.68 0.69 14.62
CA ILE A 29 12.35 -0.37 13.66
C ILE A 29 12.21 -1.69 14.44
N THR A 30 11.02 -1.92 15.01
CA THR A 30 10.67 -3.17 15.68
C THR A 30 9.60 -3.94 14.89
N ALA A 31 9.47 -5.24 15.18
CA ALA A 31 8.44 -6.07 14.54
C ALA A 31 7.03 -5.53 14.81
N GLU A 32 6.77 -5.02 16.02
CA GLU A 32 5.50 -4.40 16.42
C GLU A 32 5.22 -3.14 15.60
N ALA A 33 6.21 -2.26 15.44
CA ALA A 33 6.07 -1.03 14.67
C ALA A 33 5.82 -1.30 13.18
N ILE A 34 6.52 -2.28 12.61
CA ILE A 34 6.31 -2.71 11.22
C ILE A 34 4.90 -3.29 11.06
N ASN A 35 4.47 -4.20 11.95
CA ASN A 35 3.15 -4.80 11.89
C ASN A 35 2.04 -3.75 12.03
N ALA A 36 2.19 -2.77 12.92
CA ALA A 36 1.23 -1.67 13.05
C ALA A 36 1.08 -0.89 11.73
N ARG A 37 2.17 -0.60 11.02
CA ARG A 37 2.14 0.07 9.71
C ARG A 37 1.50 -0.79 8.63
N LEU A 38 1.77 -2.10 8.62
CA LEU A 38 1.15 -3.05 7.69
C LEU A 38 -0.37 -3.15 7.90
N GLU A 39 -0.85 -3.19 9.15
CA GLU A 39 -2.28 -3.24 9.46
C GLU A 39 -3.01 -1.94 9.07
N ILE A 40 -2.38 -0.78 9.28
CA ILE A 40 -2.92 0.50 8.79
C ILE A 40 -3.06 0.47 7.26
N ARG A 41 -2.06 -0.06 6.53
CA ARG A 41 -2.14 -0.20 5.07
C ARG A 41 -3.27 -1.12 4.63
N LYS A 42 -3.40 -2.30 5.22
CA LYS A 42 -4.53 -3.21 4.94
C LYS A 42 -5.89 -2.55 5.20
N GLY A 43 -6.01 -1.79 6.29
CA GLY A 43 -7.21 -1.02 6.61
C GLY A 43 -7.50 0.06 5.56
N SER A 44 -6.47 0.77 5.10
CA SER A 44 -6.59 1.82 4.08
C SER A 44 -6.93 1.26 2.69
N GLU A 45 -6.36 0.12 2.31
CA GLU A 45 -6.67 -0.58 1.05
C GLU A 45 -8.12 -1.08 1.05
N LYS A 46 -8.59 -1.61 2.18
CA LYS A 46 -9.98 -2.02 2.35
C LYS A 46 -10.94 -0.82 2.27
N ALA A 47 -10.60 0.29 2.91
CA ALA A 47 -11.39 1.52 2.85
C ALA A 47 -11.40 2.13 1.43
N PHE A 48 -10.28 2.06 0.71
CA PHE A 48 -10.17 2.50 -0.68
C PHE A 48 -11.00 1.60 -1.60
N ALA A 49 -10.91 0.28 -1.46
CA ALA A 49 -11.71 -0.67 -2.24
C ALA A 49 -13.21 -0.50 -2.01
N GLN A 50 -13.64 -0.23 -0.77
CA GLN A 50 -15.03 0.11 -0.46
C GLN A 50 -15.47 1.41 -1.14
N ARG A 51 -14.68 2.48 -1.04
CA ARG A 51 -14.99 3.75 -1.74
C ARG A 51 -15.01 3.59 -3.26
N ALA A 52 -14.09 2.82 -3.83
CA ALA A 52 -14.04 2.57 -5.27
C ALA A 52 -15.24 1.72 -5.76
N ALA A 53 -15.78 0.86 -4.90
CA ALA A 53 -17.00 0.10 -5.19
C ALA A 53 -18.28 0.96 -5.09
N GLU A 54 -18.32 1.90 -4.14
CA GLU A 54 -19.46 2.80 -3.92
C GLU A 54 -19.47 3.99 -4.89
N GLN A 55 -18.30 4.49 -5.27
CA GLN A 55 -18.10 5.53 -6.29
C GLN A 55 -16.93 5.11 -7.18
N PRO A 56 -17.23 4.50 -8.34
CA PRO A 56 -16.20 4.20 -9.34
C PRO A 56 -15.50 5.51 -9.69
N TYR A 57 -14.20 5.59 -9.41
CA TYR A 57 -13.40 6.74 -9.82
C TYR A 57 -13.45 6.83 -11.35
N HIS A 58 -14.24 7.78 -11.88
CA HIS A 58 -14.15 8.16 -13.28
C HIS A 58 -12.85 8.94 -13.46
N ILE A 59 -11.75 8.20 -13.66
CA ILE A 59 -10.48 8.78 -14.12
C ILE A 59 -10.75 9.28 -15.54
N ARG A 60 -11.05 10.57 -15.67
CA ARG A 60 -11.02 11.25 -16.98
C ARG A 60 -9.56 11.50 -17.31
N PHE A 61 -9.03 10.70 -18.23
CA PHE A 61 -7.75 11.02 -18.86
C PHE A 61 -7.91 12.36 -19.57
N ASN A 62 -7.12 13.34 -19.14
CA ASN A 62 -7.08 14.63 -19.78
C ASN A 62 -6.16 14.49 -21.00
N GLU A 63 -6.74 14.35 -22.19
CA GLU A 63 -6.00 14.17 -23.46
C GLU A 63 -5.05 15.34 -23.77
N SER A 64 -5.17 16.48 -23.06
CA SER A 64 -4.28 17.63 -23.14
C SER A 64 -2.82 17.37 -22.71
N LEU A 65 -2.49 16.20 -22.16
CA LEU A 65 -1.11 15.83 -21.80
C LEU A 65 -0.41 14.96 -22.87
N CYS A 66 -1.10 14.64 -23.96
CA CYS A 66 -0.54 13.94 -25.12
C CYS A 66 -0.32 14.91 -26.28
N GLY A 67 0.77 15.70 -26.22
CA GLY A 67 1.43 16.30 -27.39
C GLY A 67 0.77 17.54 -28.00
#